data_AF-A0A1W9GQS1-F1
#
_entry.id   AF-A0A1W9GQS1-F1
#
_cell.length_a   1.000
_cell.length_b   1.000
_cell.length_c   1.000
_cell.angle_alpha   90.00
_cell.angle_beta   90.00
_cell.angle_gamma   90.00
#
_symmetry.space_group_name_H-M   'P 1'
#
loop_
_entity.id
_entity.type
_entity.pdbx_description
1 polymer ?
#
loop_
_entity_poly.entity_id
_entity_poly.type
_entity_poly.pdbx_seq_one_letter_code
_entity_poly.pdbx_strand_id
1 'polypeptide(L)'
;MTYRILYTEEAAHRLAKLDKAVKDRVGRAIVRLSEYPELGKRLTGLLSDRWSYRVGDWRILYKIRKKEVIVLVLTIGHRSDVYEP
;
A
#
# COMPACT_ATOMS: atom_id res chain seq x y z
N MET A 1 -2.10 4.08 -18.50
CA MET A 1 -2.55 2.71 -18.15
C MET A 1 -2.78 2.67 -16.65
N THR A 2 -3.92 2.14 -16.21
CA THR A 2 -4.28 2.10 -14.78
C THR A 2 -4.22 0.65 -14.30
N TYR A 3 -3.48 0.42 -13.22
CA TYR A 3 -3.38 -0.86 -12.54
C TYR A 3 -4.65 -1.16 -11.76
N ARG A 4 -5.11 -2.41 -11.80
CA ARG A 4 -6.17 -2.87 -10.91
C ARG A 4 -5.63 -2.97 -9.49
N ILE A 5 -6.36 -2.42 -8.53
CA ILE A 5 -6.04 -2.57 -7.12
C ILE A 5 -6.68 -3.84 -6.58
N LEU A 6 -5.88 -4.66 -5.91
CA LEU A 6 -6.33 -5.79 -5.10
C LEU A 6 -5.85 -5.63 -3.67
N TYR A 7 -6.59 -6.20 -2.73
CA TYR A 7 -6.26 -6.18 -1.31
C TYR A 7 -6.11 -7.62 -0.82
N THR A 8 -5.11 -7.85 0.02
CA THR A 8 -5.13 -9.01 0.92
C THR A 8 -6.23 -8.84 1.95
N GLU A 9 -6.61 -9.93 2.59
CA GLU A 9 -7.55 -9.91 3.71
C GLU A 9 -7.04 -9.00 4.85
N GLU A 10 -5.75 -9.07 5.17
CA GLU A 10 -5.13 -8.20 6.17
C GLU A 10 -5.25 -6.71 5.79
N ALA A 11 -4.95 -6.34 4.55
CA ALA A 11 -5.05 -4.96 4.09
C ALA A 11 -6.50 -4.44 4.17
N ALA A 12 -7.46 -5.26 3.74
CA ALA A 12 -8.88 -4.91 3.81
C ALA A 12 -9.33 -4.69 5.26
N HIS A 13 -8.95 -5.59 6.16
CA HIS A 13 -9.27 -5.51 7.58
C HIS A 13 -8.63 -4.28 8.26
N ARG A 14 -7.35 -4.01 8.00
CA ARG A 14 -6.68 -2.82 8.54
C ARG A 14 -7.28 -1.52 7.99
N LEU A 15 -7.55 -1.46 6.68
CA LEU A 15 -8.20 -0.31 6.06
C LEU A 15 -9.57 -0.04 6.69
N ALA A 16 -10.37 -1.08 6.94
CA ALA A 16 -11.68 -0.95 7.55
C ALA A 16 -11.62 -0.29 8.94
N LYS A 17 -10.59 -0.60 9.72
CA LYS A 17 -10.37 -0.09 11.09
C LYS A 17 -9.81 1.34 11.17
N LEU A 18 -9.34 1.92 10.07
CA LEU A 18 -8.82 3.29 10.06
C LEU A 18 -9.94 4.30 10.35
N ASP A 19 -9.60 5.36 11.07
CA ASP A 19 -10.49 6.52 11.20
C ASP A 19 -10.78 7.13 9.82
N LYS A 20 -11.89 7.86 9.73
CA LYS A 20 -12.39 8.41 8.45
C LYS A 20 -11.35 9.28 7.74
N ALA A 21 -10.66 10.15 8.47
CA ALA A 21 -9.69 11.08 7.89
C ALA A 21 -8.45 10.35 7.34
N VAL A 22 -7.98 9.30 8.01
CA VAL A 22 -6.91 8.43 7.50
C VAL A 22 -7.40 7.62 6.30
N LYS A 23 -8.60 7.01 6.38
CA LYS A 23 -9.19 6.22 5.30
C LYS A 23 -9.30 7.02 4.00
N ASP A 24 -9.74 8.28 4.07
CA ASP A 24 -9.83 9.18 2.92
C ASP A 24 -8.45 9.50 2.32
N ARG A 25 -7.44 9.74 3.15
CA ARG A 25 -6.06 9.99 2.71
C ARG A 25 -5.47 8.75 2.03
N VAL A 26 -5.68 7.58 2.62
CA VAL A 26 -5.23 6.29 2.07
C VAL A 26 -5.96 5.98 0.76
N GLY A 27 -7.26 6.22 0.66
CA GLY A 27 -8.02 6.02 -0.57
C GLY A 27 -7.47 6.85 -1.73
N ARG A 28 -7.20 8.15 -1.52
CA ARG A 28 -6.56 9.00 -2.54
C ARG A 28 -5.17 8.49 -2.94
N ALA A 29 -4.39 8.03 -1.97
CA ALA A 29 -3.07 7.44 -2.24
C ALA A 29 -3.19 6.17 -3.10
N ILE A 30 -4.16 5.30 -2.82
CA ILE A 30 -4.39 4.07 -3.60
C ILE A 30 -4.79 4.39 -5.04
N VAL A 31 -5.65 5.37 -5.27
CA VAL A 31 -5.99 5.83 -6.63
C VAL A 31 -4.72 6.30 -7.34
N ARG A 32 -3.87 7.09 -6.69
CA ARG A 32 -2.61 7.54 -7.28
C ARG A 32 -1.65 6.39 -7.60
N LEU A 33 -1.59 5.37 -6.72
CA LEU A 33 -0.80 4.16 -6.95
C LEU A 33 -1.36 3.29 -8.07
N SER A 34 -2.65 3.36 -8.37
CA SER A 34 -3.23 2.67 -9.52
C SER A 34 -2.69 3.25 -10.84
N GLU A 35 -2.41 4.54 -10.90
CA GLU A 35 -1.88 5.20 -12.09
C GLU A 35 -0.34 5.14 -12.14
N TYR A 36 0.30 5.36 -10.99
CA TYR A 36 1.75 5.47 -10.86
C TYR A 36 2.24 4.60 -9.69
N PRO A 37 2.27 3.26 -9.86
CA PRO A 37 2.60 2.35 -8.77
C PRO A 37 4.06 2.47 -8.31
N GLU A 38 4.95 3.07 -9.10
CA GLU A 38 6.36 3.28 -8.72
C GLU A 38 6.60 4.53 -7.87
N LEU A 39 5.55 5.28 -7.48
CA LEU A 39 5.68 6.43 -6.56
C LEU A 39 6.10 6.03 -5.14
N GLY A 40 5.95 4.76 -4.76
CA GLY A 40 6.46 4.25 -3.50
C GLY A 40 7.96 3.98 -3.55
N LYS A 41 8.55 3.77 -2.37
CA LYS A 41 9.93 3.29 -2.26
C LYS A 41 9.95 1.78 -2.38
N ARG A 42 10.71 1.26 -3.35
CA ARG A 42 11.03 -0.17 -3.40
C ARG A 42 11.84 -0.55 -2.15
N LEU A 43 11.41 -1.60 -1.47
CA LEU A 43 12.12 -2.12 -0.30
C LEU A 43 13.38 -2.89 -0.75
N THR A 44 14.26 -3.18 0.19
CA THR A 44 15.55 -3.83 -0.05
C THR A 44 15.66 -5.16 0.69
N GLY A 45 16.68 -5.96 0.36
CA GLY A 45 16.93 -7.25 0.98
C GLY A 45 15.81 -8.27 0.70
N LEU A 46 15.40 -9.00 1.74
CA LEU A 46 14.37 -10.04 1.68
C LEU A 46 12.98 -9.53 1.25
N LEU A 47 12.76 -8.21 1.30
CA LEU A 47 11.49 -7.57 0.92
C LEU A 47 11.57 -6.85 -0.43
N SER A 48 12.59 -7.12 -1.25
CA SER A 48 12.84 -6.41 -2.51
C SER A 48 11.77 -6.57 -3.59
N ASP A 49 10.80 -7.45 -3.38
CA ASP A 49 9.60 -7.60 -4.21
C ASP A 49 8.42 -6.72 -3.75
N ARG A 50 8.60 -5.95 -2.67
CA ARG A 50 7.59 -5.06 -2.08
C ARG A 50 7.97 -3.58 -2.21
N TRP A 51 6.95 -2.76 -2.11
CA TRP A 51 7.00 -1.32 -2.19
C TRP A 51 6.28 -0.71 -1.00
N SER A 52 6.75 0.45 -0.54
CA SER A 52 6.14 1.20 0.55
C SER A 52 5.82 2.63 0.11
N TYR A 53 4.56 3.03 0.24
CA TYR A 53 4.13 4.40 -0.02
C TYR A 53 3.71 5.08 1.28
N ARG A 54 4.25 6.28 1.54
CA ARG A 54 3.98 7.04 2.77
C ARG A 54 2.74 7.91 2.61
N VAL A 55 1.84 7.86 3.59
CA VAL A 55 0.62 8.66 3.70
C VAL A 55 0.57 9.29 5.08
N GLY A 56 1.24 10.43 5.25
CA GLY A 56 1.43 11.05 6.58
C GLY A 56 2.20 10.13 7.52
N ASP A 57 1.56 9.71 8.62
CA ASP A 57 2.10 8.75 9.57
C ASP A 57 1.73 7.28 9.26
N TRP A 58 1.04 7.03 8.16
CA TRP A 58 0.69 5.69 7.70
C TRP A 58 1.55 5.27 6.50
N ARG A 59 1.68 3.95 6.30
CA ARG A 59 2.35 3.35 5.15
C ARG A 59 1.43 2.31 4.50
N ILE A 60 1.41 2.33 3.18
CA ILE A 60 0.81 1.30 2.34
C ILE A 60 1.94 0.40 1.86
N LEU A 61 1.93 -0.87 2.26
CA LEU A 61 2.84 -1.89 1.74
C LEU A 61 2.15 -2.62 0.60
N TYR A 62 2.79 -2.72 -0.56
CA TYR A 62 2.18 -3.32 -1.76
C TYR A 62 3.21 -4.01 -2.66
N LYS A 63 2.73 -4.79 -3.63
CA LYS A 63 3.53 -5.34 -4.74
C LYS A 63 3.00 -4.85 -6.07
N ILE A 64 3.90 -4.65 -7.02
CA ILE A 64 3.56 -4.33 -8.41
C ILE A 64 3.71 -5.59 -9.24
N ARG A 65 2.59 -6.14 -9.74
CA ARG A 65 2.59 -7.28 -10.66
C ARG A 65 2.45 -6.76 -12.09
N LYS A 66 3.57 -6.36 -12.69
CA LYS A 66 3.60 -5.70 -14.01
C LYS A 66 2.93 -6.52 -15.12
N LYS A 67 3.13 -7.85 -15.14
CA LYS A 67 2.53 -8.75 -16.14
C LYS A 67 1.00 -8.82 -16.05
N GLU A 68 0.45 -8.73 -14.84
CA GLU A 68 -0.98 -8.82 -14.58
C GLU A 68 -1.66 -7.45 -14.53
N VAL A 69 -0.89 -6.34 -14.59
CA VAL A 69 -1.38 -4.97 -14.42
C VAL A 69 -2.12 -4.80 -13.07
N ILE A 70 -1.55 -5.40 -12.02
CA ILE A 70 -2.11 -5.40 -10.65
C ILE A 70 -1.18 -4.71 -9.67
N VAL A 71 -1.76 -3.88 -8.80
CA VAL A 71 -1.16 -3.44 -7.54
C VAL A 71 -1.85 -4.21 -6.42
N LEU A 72 -1.09 -5.07 -5.73
CA LEU A 72 -1.59 -5.84 -4.60
C LEU A 72 -1.20 -5.15 -3.31
N VAL A 73 -2.16 -4.51 -2.63
CA VAL A 73 -2.00 -3.94 -1.29
C VAL A 73 -1.92 -5.08 -0.29
N LEU A 74 -0.76 -5.19 0.37
CA LEU A 74 -0.45 -6.25 1.33
C LEU A 74 -0.89 -5.90 2.75
N THR A 75 -0.67 -4.67 3.17
CA THR A 75 -1.10 -4.17 4.49
C THR A 75 -1.03 -2.63 4.53
N ILE A 76 -1.73 -2.04 5.49
CA ILE A 76 -1.71 -0.60 5.77
C ILE A 76 -1.45 -0.43 7.26
N GLY A 77 -0.33 0.20 7.62
CA GLY A 77 0.13 0.28 9.01
C GLY A 77 0.61 1.67 9.40
N HIS A 78 0.53 1.98 10.69
CA HIS A 78 1.12 3.21 11.22
C HIS A 78 2.64 3.12 11.18
N ARG A 79 3.33 4.26 11.15
CA ARG A 79 4.79 4.32 11.02
C ARG A 79 5.52 3.67 12.20
N SER A 80 4.87 3.58 13.35
CA SER A 80 5.33 2.92 14.58
C SER A 80 5.20 1.40 14.51
N ASP A 81 4.21 0.89 13.78
CA ASP A 81 3.83 -0.53 13.85
C ASP A 81 4.51 -1.37 12.75
N VAL A 82 5.05 -0.71 11.71
CA VAL A 82 5.65 -1.37 10.54
C VAL A 82 7.04 -1.98 10.81
N TYR A 83 7.56 -1.84 12.05
CA TYR A 83 8.84 -2.41 12.47
C TYR A 83 8.74 -3.33 13.70
N GLU A 84 7.54 -3.64 14.20
CA GLU A 84 7.46 -4.64 15.28
C GLU A 84 7.67 -6.05 14.69
N PRO A 85 8.60 -6.83 15.26
CA PRO A 85 9.10 -8.11 14.71
C PRO A 85 8.06 -9.21 14.60
#